data_AF-A0A968CR43-F1
#
_entry.id   AF-A0A968CR43-F1
#
_cell.length_a   1.000
_cell.length_b   1.000
_cell.length_c   1.000
_cell.angle_alpha   90.00
_cell.angle_beta   90.00
_cell.angle_gamma   90.00
#
_symmetry.space_group_name_H-M   'P 1'
#
loop_
_entity.id
_entity.type
_entity.pdbx_description
1 polymer ?
#
loop_
_entity_poly.entity_id
_entity_poly.type
_entity_poly.pdbx_seq_one_letter_code
_entity_poly.pdbx_strand_id
1 'polypeptide(L)'
;SRPFLLIIGLILAGVGLGLIGLCKNYQLVMALAVTSGIGIAAYHPEAARLVNFEAGNQKNTAMSIFGVGGTIGFAIGPFLITAALIQWDLKGTIILILPVSIMAIL
;
A
#
# COMPACT_ATOMS: atom_id res chain seq x y z
N SER A 1 3.34 17.99 10.28
CA SER A 1 3.23 16.71 9.57
C SER A 1 3.96 16.80 8.24
N ARG A 2 4.51 15.70 7.70
CA ARG A 2 5.03 15.65 6.33
C ARG A 2 4.02 14.89 5.45
N PRO A 3 2.84 15.48 5.15
CA PRO A 3 1.75 14.78 4.45
C PRO A 3 2.17 14.23 3.09
N PHE A 4 3.17 14.85 2.46
CA PHE A 4 3.74 14.37 1.20
C PHE A 4 4.35 12.97 1.30
N LEU A 5 4.95 12.57 2.43
CA LEU A 5 5.53 11.24 2.60
C LEU A 5 4.48 10.14 2.61
N LEU A 6 3.28 10.48 3.07
CA LEU A 6 2.14 9.57 3.14
C LEU A 6 1.68 9.19 1.71
N ILE A 7 1.43 10.20 0.88
CA ILE A 7 0.99 10.02 -0.52
C ILE A 7 2.11 9.39 -1.36
N ILE A 8 3.34 9.90 -1.26
CA ILE A 8 4.47 9.37 -2.02
C ILE A 8 4.79 7.93 -1.61
N GLY A 9 4.80 7.64 -0.31
CA GLY A 9 5.05 6.29 0.19
C GLY A 9 4.02 5.30 -0.32
N LEU A 10 2.74 5.69 -0.31
CA LEU A 10 1.65 4.86 -0.83
C LEU A 10 1.78 4.62 -2.34
N ILE A 11 2.05 5.66 -3.14
CA ILE A 11 2.26 5.54 -4.59
C ILE A 11 3.45 4.62 -4.89
N LEU A 12 4.59 4.82 -4.21
CA LEU A 12 5.78 3.98 -4.39
C LEU A 12 5.51 2.51 -4.04
N ALA A 13 4.76 2.25 -2.97
CA ALA A 13 4.34 0.90 -2.59
C ALA A 13 3.47 0.26 -3.69
N GLY A 14 2.39 0.92 -4.10
CA GLY A 14 1.44 0.37 -5.07
C GLY A 14 2.01 0.22 -6.47
N VAL A 15 2.69 1.24 -6.97
CA VAL A 15 3.29 1.23 -8.31
C VAL A 15 4.46 0.25 -8.38
N GLY A 16 5.29 0.21 -7.33
CA GLY A 16 6.40 -0.74 -7.24
C GLY A 16 5.90 -2.18 -7.36
N LEU A 17 4.97 -2.59 -6.48
CA LEU A 17 4.45 -3.96 -6.51
C LEU A 17 3.59 -4.24 -7.76
N GLY A 18 2.80 -3.26 -8.21
CA GLY A 18 1.84 -3.44 -9.29
C GLY A 18 2.47 -3.60 -10.67
N LEU A 19 3.67 -3.07 -10.89
CA LEU A 19 4.38 -3.20 -12.17
C LEU A 19 5.23 -4.47 -12.27
N ILE A 20 5.45 -5.21 -11.17
CA ILE A 20 6.34 -6.38 -11.14
C ILE A 20 5.95 -7.43 -12.17
N GLY A 21 4.67 -7.78 -12.28
CA GLY A 21 4.24 -8.84 -13.18
C GLY A 21 4.16 -8.44 -14.66
N LEU A 22 4.46 -7.18 -15.00
CA LEU A 22 4.68 -6.73 -16.37
C LEU A 22 6.14 -6.90 -16.80
N CYS A 23 7.06 -7.08 -15.85
CA CYS A 23 8.49 -7.13 -16.09
C CYS A 23 8.96 -8.53 -16.49
N LYS A 24 9.86 -8.58 -17.48
CA LYS A 24 10.54 -9.83 -17.90
C LYS A 24 11.98 -9.94 -17.38
N ASN A 25 12.54 -8.84 -16.89
CA ASN A 25 13.92 -8.76 -16.40
C ASN A 25 13.94 -8.83 -14.87
N TYR A 26 14.66 -9.81 -14.32
CA TYR A 26 14.83 -10.03 -12.89
C TYR A 26 15.37 -8.80 -12.14
N GLN A 27 16.33 -8.08 -12.73
CA GLN A 27 16.90 -6.88 -12.12
C GLN A 27 15.84 -5.78 -11.94
N LEU A 28 14.94 -5.62 -12.92
CA LEU A 28 13.84 -4.66 -12.83
C LEU A 28 12.80 -5.09 -11.79
N VAL A 29 12.50 -6.39 -11.69
CA VAL A 29 11.63 -6.94 -10.64
C VAL A 29 12.20 -6.61 -9.25
N MET A 30 13.50 -6.81 -9.06
CA MET A 30 14.16 -6.47 -7.79
C MET A 30 14.15 -4.97 -7.50
N ALA A 31 14.43 -4.14 -8.49
CA ALA A 31 14.36 -2.68 -8.33
C ALA A 31 12.95 -2.21 -7.93
N LEU A 32 11.91 -2.77 -8.55
CA LEU A 32 10.51 -2.50 -8.23
C LEU A 32 10.12 -2.99 -6.83
N ALA A 33 10.57 -4.20 -6.44
CA ALA A 33 10.33 -4.73 -5.10
C ALA A 33 10.98 -3.87 -4.02
N VAL A 34 12.22 -3.41 -4.22
CA VAL A 34 12.89 -2.47 -3.31
C VAL A 34 12.15 -1.14 -3.25
N THR A 35 11.73 -0.60 -4.40
CA THR A 35 10.94 0.64 -4.47
C THR A 35 9.65 0.52 -3.68
N SER A 36 8.94 -0.60 -3.82
CA SER A 36 7.75 -0.89 -3.04
C SER A 36 8.07 -0.96 -1.53
N GLY A 37 9.16 -1.63 -1.15
CA GLY A 37 9.59 -1.74 0.25
C GLY A 37 9.89 -0.38 0.88
N ILE A 38 10.54 0.52 0.14
CA ILE A 38 10.78 1.90 0.58
C ILE A 38 9.46 2.65 0.78
N GLY A 39 8.51 2.49 -0.14
CA GLY A 39 7.19 3.11 -0.04
C GLY A 39 6.42 2.67 1.21
N ILE A 40 6.39 1.35 1.44
CA ILE A 40 5.75 0.73 2.62
C ILE A 40 6.40 1.25 3.92
N ALA A 41 7.74 1.29 3.96
CA ALA A 41 8.50 1.79 5.11
C ALA A 41 8.27 3.28 5.40
N ALA A 42 8.06 4.09 4.36
CA ALA A 42 7.73 5.51 4.52
C ALA A 42 6.27 5.73 4.96
N TYR A 43 5.34 4.94 4.42
CA TYR A 43 3.90 5.10 4.66
C TYR A 43 3.49 4.71 6.09
N HIS A 44 3.85 3.52 6.58
CA HIS A 44 3.34 3.00 7.85
C HIS A 44 3.58 3.91 9.08
N PRO A 45 4.82 4.38 9.35
CA PRO A 45 5.07 5.22 10.52
C PRO A 45 4.41 6.59 10.39
N GLU A 46 4.38 7.19 9.20
CA GLU A 46 3.74 8.49 8.98
C GLU A 46 2.21 8.40 9.07
N ALA A 47 1.59 7.34 8.56
CA ALA A 47 0.16 7.10 8.67
C ALA A 47 -0.28 6.95 10.13
N ALA A 48 0.40 6.09 10.89
CA ALA A 48 0.12 5.91 12.33
C ALA A 48 0.34 7.21 13.12
N ARG A 49 1.43 7.95 12.81
CA ARG A 49 1.72 9.24 13.42
C ARG A 49 0.63 10.27 13.14
N LEU A 50 0.14 10.34 11.91
CA LEU A 50 -0.93 11.28 11.53
C LEU A 50 -2.24 10.95 12.26
N VAL A 51 -2.65 9.68 12.26
CA VAL A 51 -3.85 9.24 13.01
C VAL A 51 -3.72 9.58 14.48
N ASN A 52 -2.57 9.30 15.11
CA ASN A 52 -2.35 9.61 16.52
C ASN A 52 -2.38 11.12 16.81
N PHE A 53 -1.86 11.93 15.89
CA PHE A 53 -1.84 13.39 15.99
C PHE A 53 -3.24 13.99 15.90
N GLU A 54 -4.06 13.54 14.95
CA GLU A 54 -5.43 14.02 14.73
C GLU A 54 -6.42 13.49 15.79
N ALA A 55 -6.08 12.42 16.51
CA ALA A 55 -6.98 11.78 17.48
C ALA A 55 -7.28 12.58 18.77
N GLY A 56 -6.52 13.65 19.05
CA GLY A 56 -6.69 14.46 20.27
C GLY A 56 -6.63 13.62 21.55
N ASN A 57 -7.70 13.63 22.34
CA ASN A 57 -7.81 12.85 23.59
C ASN A 57 -8.15 11.36 23.36
N GLN A 58 -8.59 10.98 22.15
CA GLN A 58 -9.09 9.63 21.84
C GLN A 58 -8.06 8.78 21.07
N LYS A 59 -6.77 8.90 21.42
CA LYS A 59 -5.66 8.25 20.70
C LYS A 59 -5.81 6.74 20.58
N ASN A 60 -6.21 6.08 21.67
CA ASN A 60 -6.37 4.63 21.69
C ASN A 60 -7.47 4.18 20.73
N THR A 61 -8.64 4.82 20.79
CA THR A 61 -9.76 4.52 19.88
C THR A 61 -9.40 4.75 18.42
N ALA A 62 -8.75 5.88 18.10
CA ALA A 62 -8.35 6.18 16.73
C ALA A 62 -7.32 5.17 16.18
N MET A 63 -6.34 4.78 16.99
CA MET A 63 -5.37 3.74 16.63
C MET A 63 -6.01 2.36 16.51
N SER A 64 -7.02 2.03 17.33
CA SER A 64 -7.79 0.79 17.18
C SER A 64 -8.56 0.76 15.87
N ILE A 65 -9.22 1.85 15.48
CA ILE A 65 -9.93 1.95 14.19
C ILE A 65 -8.95 1.81 13.02
N PHE A 66 -7.80 2.48 13.09
CA PHE A 66 -6.72 2.33 12.10
C PHE A 66 -6.24 0.88 11.98
N GLY A 67 -6.07 0.18 13.12
CA GLY A 67 -5.70 -1.23 13.15
C GLY A 67 -6.75 -2.17 12.56
N VAL A 68 -8.05 -1.89 12.76
CA VAL A 68 -9.14 -2.63 12.13
C VAL A 68 -9.07 -2.49 10.61
N GLY A 69 -8.88 -1.27 10.10
CA GLY A 69 -8.70 -1.03 8.66
C GLY A 69 -7.52 -1.82 8.08
N GLY A 70 -6.38 -1.83 8.76
CA GLY A 70 -5.21 -2.63 8.37
C GLY A 70 -5.49 -4.14 8.33
N THR A 71 -6.20 -4.65 9.33
CA THR A 71 -6.60 -6.07 9.40
C THR A 71 -7.54 -6.45 8.26
N ILE A 72 -8.52 -5.59 7.94
CA ILE A 72 -9.44 -5.81 6.82
C ILE A 72 -8.66 -5.85 5.49
N GLY A 73 -7.74 -4.91 5.28
CA GLY A 73 -6.87 -4.90 4.10
C GLY A 73 -6.02 -6.16 3.98
N PHE A 74 -5.44 -6.62 5.09
CA PHE A 74 -4.66 -7.86 5.15
C PHE A 74 -5.51 -9.11 4.86
N ALA A 75 -6.77 -9.13 5.29
CA ALA A 75 -7.69 -10.23 5.03
C ALA A 75 -8.16 -10.27 3.56
N ILE A 76 -8.51 -9.12 2.98
CA ILE A 76 -9.09 -9.02 1.63
C ILE A 76 -8.01 -9.03 0.53
N GLY A 77 -6.84 -8.47 0.81
CA GLY A 77 -5.73 -8.30 -0.15
C GLY A 77 -5.36 -9.59 -0.90
N PRO A 78 -5.12 -10.72 -0.21
CA PRO A 78 -4.82 -12.00 -0.85
C PRO A 78 -5.91 -12.48 -1.81
N PHE A 79 -7.19 -12.30 -1.48
CA PHE A 79 -8.29 -12.69 -2.37
C PHE A 79 -8.31 -11.84 -3.64
N LEU A 80 -8.14 -10.53 -3.50
CA LEU A 80 -8.11 -9.60 -4.64
C LEU A 80 -6.96 -9.92 -5.60
N ILE A 81 -5.74 -10.07 -5.09
CA ILE A 81 -4.59 -10.36 -5.94
C ILE A 81 -4.66 -11.78 -6.53
N THR A 82 -5.12 -12.76 -5.77
CA THR A 82 -5.25 -14.15 -6.27
C THR A 82 -6.25 -14.22 -7.41
N ALA A 83 -7.42 -13.57 -7.29
CA ALA A 83 -8.40 -13.52 -8.37
C ALA A 83 -7.83 -12.85 -9.64
N ALA A 84 -7.08 -11.76 -9.47
CA ALA A 84 -6.44 -11.07 -10.60
C ALA A 84 -5.34 -11.93 -11.26
N LEU A 85 -4.55 -12.66 -10.47
CA LEU A 85 -3.51 -13.57 -10.98
C LEU A 85 -4.12 -14.76 -11.73
N ILE A 86 -5.24 -15.31 -11.27
CA ILE A 86 -5.94 -16.40 -11.99
C ILE A 86 -6.46 -15.91 -13.34
N GLN A 87 -6.97 -14.67 -13.42
CA GLN A 87 -7.60 -14.14 -14.63
C GLN A 87 -6.60 -13.58 -15.65
N TRP A 88 -5.51 -12.97 -15.20
CA TRP A 88 -4.56 -12.23 -16.04
C TRP A 88 -3.10 -12.68 -15.89
N ASP A 89 -2.85 -13.80 -15.22
CA ASP A 89 -1.50 -14.26 -14.88
C ASP A 89 -0.76 -13.18 -14.07
N LEU A 90 0.57 -13.14 -14.12
CA LEU A 90 1.43 -12.14 -13.48
C LEU A 90 1.02 -10.70 -13.81
N LYS A 91 0.47 -10.43 -15.01
CA LYS A 91 0.00 -9.08 -15.38
C LYS A 91 -1.11 -8.58 -14.47
N GLY A 92 -1.84 -9.49 -13.80
CA GLY A 92 -2.85 -9.16 -12.80
C GLY A 92 -2.32 -8.34 -11.62
N THR A 93 -1.01 -8.33 -11.36
CA THR A 93 -0.38 -7.46 -10.34
C THR A 93 -0.70 -5.98 -10.49
N ILE A 94 -1.00 -5.50 -11.71
CA ILE A 94 -1.35 -4.11 -11.98
C ILE A 94 -2.58 -3.64 -11.20
N ILE A 95 -3.48 -4.56 -10.81
CA ILE A 95 -4.67 -4.23 -10.03
C ILE A 95 -4.34 -3.58 -8.69
N LEU A 96 -3.14 -3.83 -8.13
CA LEU A 96 -2.70 -3.28 -6.85
C LEU A 96 -2.50 -1.76 -6.90
N ILE A 97 -2.34 -1.19 -8.09
CA ILE A 97 -2.26 0.26 -8.29
C ILE A 97 -3.62 0.92 -8.01
N LEU A 98 -4.74 0.22 -8.28
CA LEU A 98 -6.09 0.76 -8.13
C LEU A 98 -6.45 1.14 -6.69
N PRO A 99 -6.36 0.26 -5.67
CA PRO A 99 -6.69 0.63 -4.29
C PRO A 99 -5.75 1.73 -3.75
N VAL A 100 -4.48 1.72 -4.16
CA VAL A 100 -3.51 2.75 -3.81
C VAL A 100 -3.86 4.10 -4.42
N SER A 101 -4.28 4.13 -5.68
CA SER A 101 -4.69 5.36 -6.35
C SER A 101 -5.95 5.94 -5.73
N ILE A 102 -6.93 5.09 -5.37
CA ILE A 102 -8.13 5.51 -4.65
C ILE A 102 -7.76 6.12 -3.30
N MET A 103 -6.94 5.44 -2.52
CA MET A 103 -6.47 5.93 -1.22
C MET A 103 -5.62 7.20 -1.30
N ALA A 104 -4.91 7.44 -2.40
CA ALA A 104 -4.13 8.66 -2.59
C ALA A 104 -4.98 9.89 -2.89
N ILE A 105 -6.23 9.70 -3.34
CA ILE A 105 -7.17 10.77 -3.72
C ILE A 105 -8.13 11.11 -2.57
N LEU A 106 -8.46 10.13 -1.72
CA LEU A 106 -9.33 10.29 -0.55
C LEU A 106 -8.61 10.97 0.62
#